data_AF-E3RV43-F1
#
_entry.id   AF-E3RV43-F1
#
_cell.length_a   1.000
_cell.length_b   1.000
_cell.length_c   1.000
_cell.angle_alpha   90.00
_cell.angle_beta   90.00
_cell.angle_gamma   90.00
#
_symmetry.space_group_name_H-M   'P 1'
#
loop_
_entity.id
_entity.type
_entity.pdbx_description
1 polymer ?
#
loop_
_entity_poly.entity_id
_entity_poly.type
_entity_poly.pdbx_seq_one_letter_code
_entity_poly.pdbx_strand_id
1 'polypeptide(L)'
;MTTESRQQSSIAETWRRVSSAPSPRINIKNHQTSQNGKLLASAWPLAIVTVEAQLKDIVQNLYNLIVQAYDHHGSKTQDAMKREIQVLVQNLVQLSRTAPSIQINIPPEVMSYVENSRNPDIFTREFVETVQRMNQMLNGRVDAYRMLQEQLARQVSSAIPELKDDVSSLVETTGGRVTV
;
A
#
# COMPACT_ATOMS: atom_id res chain seq x y z
N MET A 1 45.81 -6.77 16.15
CA MET A 1 44.35 -6.57 16.34
C MET A 1 43.81 -5.91 15.09
N THR A 2 43.39 -6.75 14.16
CA THR A 2 43.13 -6.42 12.75
C THR A 2 41.73 -5.83 12.56
N THR A 3 41.63 -4.96 11.56
CA THR A 3 40.45 -4.20 11.11
C THR A 3 39.21 -5.07 10.85
N GLU A 4 39.40 -6.36 10.54
CA GLU A 4 38.34 -7.35 10.37
C GLU A 4 37.56 -7.67 11.65
N SER A 5 38.22 -7.64 12.82
CA SER A 5 37.55 -7.90 14.09
C SER A 5 36.56 -6.78 14.45
N ARG A 6 36.86 -5.53 14.03
CA ARG A 6 35.94 -4.39 14.16
C ARG A 6 34.78 -4.43 13.17
N GLN A 7 35.00 -4.87 11.92
CA GLN A 7 33.93 -5.01 10.93
C GLN A 7 32.96 -6.15 11.25
N GLN A 8 33.47 -7.31 11.69
CA GLN A 8 32.61 -8.43 12.08
C GLN A 8 31.82 -8.12 13.36
N SER A 9 32.40 -7.38 14.31
CA SER A 9 31.67 -6.93 15.50
C SER A 9 30.57 -5.91 15.14
N SER A 10 30.83 -4.99 14.21
CA SER A 10 29.82 -4.03 13.71
C SER A 10 28.66 -4.72 12.99
N ILE A 11 28.94 -5.72 12.16
CA ILE A 11 27.91 -6.50 11.46
C ILE A 11 27.10 -7.34 12.45
N ALA A 12 27.76 -7.98 13.43
CA ALA A 12 27.09 -8.75 14.48
C ALA A 12 26.20 -7.88 15.36
N GLU A 13 26.61 -6.65 15.69
CA GLU A 13 25.76 -5.67 16.40
C GLU A 13 24.59 -5.16 15.56
N THR A 14 24.75 -5.08 14.24
CA THR A 14 23.69 -4.64 13.33
C THR A 14 22.62 -5.74 13.18
N TRP A 15 23.03 -7.01 13.07
CA TRP A 15 22.12 -8.16 13.04
C TRP A 15 21.44 -8.43 14.37
N ARG A 16 22.14 -8.24 15.49
CA ARG A 16 21.54 -8.36 16.83
C ARG A 16 20.47 -7.29 17.07
N ARG A 17 20.64 -6.07 16.51
CA ARG A 17 19.62 -5.01 16.53
C ARG A 17 18.40 -5.31 15.63
N VAL A 18 18.60 -5.96 14.49
CA VAL A 18 17.50 -6.35 13.58
C VAL A 18 16.72 -7.56 14.10
N SER A 19 17.39 -8.52 14.75
CA SER A 19 16.76 -9.72 15.30
C SER A 19 16.13 -9.50 16.69
N SER A 20 16.64 -8.54 17.48
CA SER A 20 16.04 -8.12 18.75
C SER A 20 15.03 -6.99 18.59
N ALA A 21 14.90 -6.42 17.37
CA ALA A 21 13.84 -5.48 17.09
C ALA A 21 12.51 -6.24 17.23
N PRO A 22 11.58 -5.78 18.09
CA PRO A 22 10.25 -6.33 18.10
C PRO A 22 9.71 -6.21 16.68
N SER A 23 9.13 -7.29 16.12
CA SER A 23 8.36 -7.23 14.88
C SER A 23 7.53 -5.95 14.93
N PRO A 24 7.51 -5.10 13.88
CA PRO A 24 6.71 -3.89 13.92
C PRO A 24 5.29 -4.32 14.25
N ARG A 25 4.87 -4.13 15.50
CA ARG A 25 3.47 -4.24 15.86
C ARG A 25 2.87 -3.09 15.09
N ILE A 26 2.24 -3.38 13.96
CA ILE A 26 1.28 -2.46 13.37
C ILE A 26 0.19 -2.35 14.43
N ASN A 27 0.39 -1.37 15.28
CA ASN A 27 -0.46 -1.09 16.40
C ASN A 27 -1.63 -0.32 15.82
N ILE A 28 -2.69 -1.04 15.47
CA ILE A 28 -3.99 -0.45 15.20
C ILE A 28 -4.56 0.01 16.55
N LYS A 29 -3.92 0.98 17.19
CA LYS A 29 -4.45 1.68 18.35
C LYS A 29 -5.45 2.69 17.81
N ASN A 30 -6.72 2.37 18.00
CA ASN A 30 -7.76 3.38 18.21
C ASN A 30 -7.31 4.28 19.37
N HIS A 31 -6.66 5.41 19.08
CA HIS A 31 -6.48 6.51 20.02
C HIS A 31 -6.82 7.82 19.33
N GLN A 32 -7.98 8.33 19.73
CA GLN A 32 -8.32 9.74 19.62
C GLN A 32 -7.22 10.60 20.28
N THR A 33 -6.81 11.63 19.51
CA THR A 33 -6.51 13.00 19.94
C THR A 33 -5.44 13.20 21.02
N SER A 34 -4.23 13.63 20.63
CA SER A 34 -3.62 14.89 21.11
C SER A 34 -2.27 15.19 20.42
N GLN A 35 -2.23 16.33 19.73
CA GLN A 35 -1.06 17.20 19.49
C GLN A 35 0.07 16.85 18.51
N ASN A 36 0.12 15.68 17.86
CA ASN A 36 1.13 15.41 16.81
C ASN A 36 0.55 15.26 15.39
N GLY A 37 -0.62 15.84 15.12
CA GLY A 37 -1.33 15.73 13.84
C GLY A 37 -0.90 16.71 12.73
N LYS A 38 0.17 17.49 12.94
CA LYS A 38 0.49 18.62 12.03
C LYS A 38 1.63 18.35 11.02
N LEU A 39 2.29 17.20 11.06
CA LEU A 39 3.49 16.95 10.24
C LEU A 39 3.33 15.88 9.15
N LEU A 40 2.19 15.18 9.09
CA LEU A 40 1.88 14.22 8.01
C LEU A 40 0.71 14.67 7.11
N ALA A 41 0.06 15.79 7.44
CA ALA A 41 -0.75 16.53 6.49
C ALA A 41 0.18 17.30 5.53
N SER A 42 1.10 16.59 4.88
CA SER A 42 1.79 17.10 3.71
C SER A 42 0.70 17.38 2.69
N ALA A 43 0.48 18.66 2.41
CA ALA A 43 -0.58 19.18 1.55
C ALA A 43 -0.88 18.20 0.40
N TRP A 44 -2.11 17.69 0.36
CA TRP A 44 -2.61 17.04 -0.84
C TRP A 44 -2.28 17.97 -2.02
N PRO A 45 -1.75 17.44 -3.14
CA PRO A 45 -1.44 18.27 -4.30
C PRO A 45 -2.61 19.23 -4.55
N LEU A 46 -2.34 20.53 -4.65
CA LEU A 46 -3.37 21.56 -4.81
C LEU A 46 -4.33 21.22 -5.96
N ALA A 47 -3.84 20.50 -6.97
CA ALA A 47 -4.62 19.94 -8.07
C ALA A 47 -5.78 19.02 -7.61
N ILE A 48 -5.54 18.10 -6.65
CA ILE A 48 -6.57 17.19 -6.14
C ILE A 48 -7.66 17.97 -5.41
N VAL A 49 -7.26 18.89 -4.52
CA VAL A 49 -8.22 19.72 -3.77
C VAL A 49 -9.06 20.58 -4.71
N THR A 50 -8.44 21.12 -5.76
CA THR A 50 -9.12 21.93 -6.78
C THR A 50 -10.14 21.10 -7.57
N VAL A 51 -9.74 19.91 -8.03
CA VAL A 51 -10.63 18.98 -8.76
C VAL A 51 -11.76 18.47 -7.87
N GLU A 52 -11.48 18.18 -6.60
CA GLU A 52 -12.50 17.78 -5.62
C GLU A 52 -13.54 18.89 -5.41
N ALA A 53 -13.11 20.14 -5.27
CA ALA A 53 -14.00 21.29 -5.18
C ALA A 53 -14.86 21.44 -6.44
N GLN A 54 -14.25 21.38 -7.63
CA GLN A 54 -14.98 21.43 -8.90
C GLN A 54 -16.02 20.30 -9.03
N LEU A 55 -15.70 19.09 -8.58
CA LEU A 55 -16.63 17.96 -8.59
C LEU A 55 -17.80 18.19 -7.63
N LYS A 56 -17.54 18.72 -6.43
CA LYS A 56 -18.58 19.10 -5.46
C LYS A 56 -19.51 20.18 -6.02
N ASP A 57 -18.97 21.19 -6.69
CA ASP A 57 -19.76 22.25 -7.32
C ASP A 57 -20.67 21.68 -8.42
N ILE A 58 -20.19 20.71 -9.21
CA ILE A 58 -21.02 20.02 -10.22
C ILE A 58 -22.17 19.25 -9.57
N VAL A 59 -21.90 18.50 -8.50
CA VAL A 59 -22.96 17.77 -7.76
C VAL A 59 -23.99 18.75 -7.19
N GLN A 60 -23.53 19.88 -6.65
CA GLN A 60 -24.43 20.92 -6.12
C GLN A 60 -25.30 21.55 -7.22
N ASN A 61 -24.72 21.87 -8.39
CA ASN A 61 -25.48 22.39 -9.53
C ASN A 61 -26.54 21.39 -10.00
N LEU A 62 -26.21 20.10 -10.07
CA LEU A 62 -27.17 19.03 -10.42
C LEU A 62 -28.31 18.95 -9.40
N TYR A 63 -27.98 19.02 -8.10
CA TYR A 63 -28.99 19.03 -7.05
C TYR A 63 -29.93 20.24 -7.17
N ASN A 64 -29.38 21.44 -7.33
CA ASN A 64 -30.16 22.68 -7.51
C ASN A 64 -31.11 22.57 -8.71
N LEU A 65 -30.62 22.00 -9.83
CA LEU A 65 -31.41 21.83 -11.04
C LEU A 65 -32.57 20.85 -10.82
N ILE A 66 -32.36 19.74 -10.12
CA ILE A 66 -33.42 18.79 -9.76
C ILE A 66 -34.49 19.47 -8.90
N VAL A 67 -34.08 20.23 -7.88
CA VAL A 67 -35.00 20.93 -6.97
C VAL A 67 -35.82 22.00 -7.71
N GLN A 68 -35.17 22.83 -8.54
CA GLN A 68 -35.84 23.88 -9.32
C GLN A 68 -36.75 23.32 -10.41
N ALA A 69 -36.41 22.18 -10.99
CA ALA A 69 -37.25 21.48 -11.96
C ALA A 69 -38.52 20.90 -11.32
N TYR A 70 -38.45 20.50 -10.04
CA TYR A 70 -39.60 20.02 -9.28
C TYR A 70 -40.54 21.16 -8.87
N ASP A 71 -40.01 22.32 -8.45
CA ASP A 71 -40.77 23.46 -7.93
C ASP A 71 -40.83 24.64 -8.93
N HIS A 72 -41.56 24.44 -10.02
CA HIS A 72 -41.59 25.39 -11.14
C HIS A 72 -42.58 26.55 -10.94
N HIS A 73 -42.06 27.72 -10.55
CA HIS A 73 -42.83 28.97 -10.37
C HIS A 73 -42.91 29.89 -11.61
N GLY A 74 -42.88 29.31 -12.82
CA GLY A 74 -43.07 30.06 -14.08
C GLY A 74 -41.78 30.65 -14.69
N SER A 75 -41.89 31.76 -15.44
CA SER A 75 -40.81 32.26 -16.31
C SER A 75 -39.49 32.59 -15.59
N LYS A 76 -39.56 33.11 -14.36
CA LYS A 76 -38.37 33.39 -13.54
C LYS A 76 -37.57 32.13 -13.21
N THR A 77 -38.25 31.01 -12.95
CA THR A 77 -37.61 29.71 -12.70
C THR A 77 -36.97 29.16 -13.98
N GLN A 78 -37.57 29.39 -15.15
CA GLN A 78 -36.94 28.98 -16.42
C GLN A 78 -35.64 29.73 -16.70
N ASP A 79 -35.59 31.03 -16.45
CA ASP A 79 -34.38 31.82 -16.65
C ASP A 79 -33.30 31.52 -15.61
N ALA A 80 -33.68 31.10 -14.40
CA ALA A 80 -32.73 30.59 -13.39
C ALA A 80 -32.15 29.23 -13.82
N MET A 81 -32.98 28.28 -14.25
CA MET A 81 -32.53 26.98 -14.74
C MET A 81 -31.60 27.09 -15.95
N LYS A 82 -31.90 27.98 -16.91
CA LYS A 82 -31.01 28.22 -18.07
C LYS A 82 -29.63 28.68 -17.64
N ARG A 83 -29.55 29.56 -16.64
CA ARG A 83 -28.28 30.01 -16.05
C ARG A 83 -27.57 28.87 -15.34
N GLU A 84 -28.28 28.06 -14.56
CA GLU A 84 -27.69 26.92 -13.85
C GLU A 84 -27.11 25.87 -14.81
N ILE A 85 -27.80 25.59 -15.93
CA ILE A 85 -27.30 24.70 -16.99
C ILE A 85 -26.02 25.27 -17.61
N GLN A 86 -25.96 26.57 -17.87
CA GLN A 86 -24.75 27.21 -18.41
C GLN A 86 -23.57 27.09 -17.43
N VAL A 87 -23.81 27.32 -16.14
CA VAL A 87 -22.80 27.16 -15.09
C VAL A 87 -22.35 25.70 -14.98
N LEU A 88 -23.27 24.73 -15.01
CA LEU A 88 -22.95 23.30 -15.02
C LEU A 88 -22.04 22.92 -16.19
N VAL A 89 -22.37 23.35 -17.40
CA VAL A 89 -21.54 23.08 -18.60
C VAL A 89 -20.16 23.71 -18.45
N GLN A 90 -20.06 24.94 -17.95
CA GLN A 90 -18.76 25.57 -17.71
C GLN A 90 -17.93 24.80 -16.67
N ASN A 91 -18.54 24.36 -15.58
CA ASN A 91 -17.86 23.59 -14.54
C ASN A 91 -17.38 22.23 -15.06
N LEU A 92 -18.19 21.53 -15.89
CA LEU A 92 -17.78 20.27 -16.54
C LEU A 92 -16.59 20.47 -17.50
N VAL A 93 -16.58 21.56 -18.27
CA VAL A 93 -15.44 21.90 -19.17
C VAL A 93 -14.18 22.26 -18.38
N GLN A 94 -14.32 22.96 -17.26
CA GLN A 94 -13.19 23.25 -16.37
C GLN A 94 -12.63 21.97 -15.74
N LEU A 95 -13.51 21.08 -15.28
CA LEU A 95 -13.11 19.80 -14.70
C LEU A 95 -12.36 18.94 -15.72
N SER A 96 -12.85 18.83 -16.97
CA SER A 96 -12.18 18.03 -18.00
C SER A 96 -10.78 18.54 -18.38
N ARG A 97 -10.51 19.85 -18.20
CA ARG A 97 -9.19 20.46 -18.38
C ARG A 97 -8.29 20.30 -17.16
N THR A 98 -8.86 20.27 -15.96
CA THR A 98 -8.11 20.23 -14.70
C THR A 98 -7.81 18.79 -14.28
N ALA A 99 -8.70 17.83 -14.54
CA ALA A 99 -8.53 16.42 -14.17
C ALA A 99 -7.22 15.78 -14.67
N PRO A 100 -6.74 16.03 -15.91
CA PRO A 100 -5.46 15.48 -16.39
C PRO A 100 -4.22 15.97 -15.63
N SER A 101 -4.34 17.05 -14.83
CA SER A 101 -3.24 17.51 -13.97
C SER A 101 -2.97 16.57 -12.79
N ILE A 102 -3.93 15.68 -12.47
CA ILE A 102 -3.77 14.66 -11.43
C ILE A 102 -3.12 13.42 -12.05
N GLN A 103 -1.84 13.21 -11.73
CA GLN A 103 -1.09 12.03 -12.15
C GLN A 103 -1.11 10.99 -11.02
N ILE A 104 -2.20 10.23 -10.92
CA ILE A 104 -2.34 9.13 -9.96
C ILE A 104 -2.69 7.86 -10.73
N ASN A 105 -1.92 6.80 -10.50
CA ASN A 105 -2.23 5.47 -11.01
C ASN A 105 -3.19 4.79 -10.04
N ILE A 106 -4.39 4.48 -10.51
CA ILE A 106 -5.42 3.78 -9.74
C ILE A 106 -5.46 2.34 -10.26
N PRO A 107 -5.29 1.32 -9.39
CA PRO A 107 -5.47 -0.07 -9.80
C PRO A 107 -6.88 -0.30 -10.36
N PRO A 108 -7.04 -1.03 -11.49
CA PRO A 108 -8.34 -1.26 -12.09
C PRO A 108 -9.32 -1.96 -11.14
N GLU A 109 -8.81 -2.78 -10.20
CA GLU A 109 -9.62 -3.45 -9.18
C GLU A 109 -10.31 -2.45 -8.25
N VAL A 110 -9.67 -1.32 -7.94
CA VAL A 110 -10.27 -0.27 -7.11
C VAL A 110 -11.45 0.39 -7.85
N MET A 111 -11.36 0.53 -9.18
CA MET A 111 -12.47 1.06 -9.98
C MET A 111 -13.72 0.17 -9.84
N SER A 112 -13.55 -1.16 -9.90
CA SER A 112 -14.66 -2.10 -9.72
C SER A 112 -15.31 -2.00 -8.33
N TYR A 113 -14.57 -1.61 -7.29
CA TYR A 113 -15.17 -1.35 -5.98
C TYR A 113 -16.09 -0.12 -6.02
N VAL A 114 -15.64 0.97 -6.66
CA VAL A 114 -16.44 2.20 -6.81
C VAL A 114 -17.68 1.96 -7.66
N GLU A 115 -17.55 1.26 -8.80
CA GLU A 115 -18.68 0.92 -9.70
C GLU A 115 -19.75 0.09 -9.00
N ASN A 116 -19.34 -0.85 -8.14
CA ASN A 116 -20.26 -1.68 -7.36
C ASN A 116 -20.72 -1.01 -6.04
N SER A 117 -20.47 0.29 -5.87
CA SER A 117 -20.82 1.04 -4.64
C SER A 117 -20.23 0.45 -3.35
N ARG A 118 -19.10 -0.26 -3.45
CA ARG A 118 -18.35 -0.83 -2.32
C ARG A 118 -17.25 0.14 -1.89
N ASN A 119 -17.00 0.25 -0.59
CA ASN A 119 -15.94 1.12 -0.08
C ASN A 119 -14.55 0.67 -0.63
N PRO A 120 -13.83 1.51 -1.40
CA PRO A 120 -12.52 1.18 -1.94
C PRO A 120 -11.45 0.91 -0.87
N ASP A 121 -11.61 1.40 0.36
CA ASP A 121 -10.69 1.11 1.47
C ASP A 121 -10.61 -0.40 1.79
N ILE A 122 -11.67 -1.14 1.47
CA ILE A 122 -11.70 -2.58 1.67
C ILE A 122 -10.69 -3.27 0.75
N PHE A 123 -10.47 -2.79 -0.48
CA PHE A 123 -9.43 -3.31 -1.36
C PHE A 123 -8.05 -3.13 -0.73
N THR A 124 -7.75 -1.95 -0.20
CA THR A 124 -6.47 -1.68 0.47
C THR A 124 -6.26 -2.61 1.66
N ARG A 125 -7.31 -2.84 2.46
CA ARG A 125 -7.26 -3.79 3.58
C ARG A 125 -6.98 -5.22 3.10
N GLU A 126 -7.75 -5.73 2.13
CA GLU A 126 -7.59 -7.08 1.58
C GLU A 126 -6.21 -7.27 0.94
N PHE A 127 -5.68 -6.24 0.27
CA PHE A 127 -4.34 -6.23 -0.31
C PHE A 127 -3.27 -6.37 0.77
N VAL A 128 -3.32 -5.56 1.83
CA VAL A 128 -2.37 -5.64 2.95
C VAL A 128 -2.44 -7.01 3.64
N GLU A 129 -3.64 -7.52 3.90
CA GLU A 129 -3.85 -8.85 4.49
C GLU A 129 -3.26 -9.96 3.60
N THR A 130 -3.43 -9.85 2.28
CA THR A 130 -2.88 -10.80 1.32
C THR A 130 -1.36 -10.76 1.27
N VAL A 131 -0.77 -9.57 1.22
CA VAL A 131 0.69 -9.37 1.24
C VAL A 131 1.29 -9.93 2.54
N GLN A 132 0.66 -9.68 3.68
CA GLN A 132 1.10 -10.23 4.96
C GLN A 132 1.07 -11.76 4.95
N ARG A 133 -0.04 -12.36 4.50
CA ARG A 133 -0.20 -13.82 4.42
C ARG A 133 0.85 -14.42 3.48
N MET A 134 1.08 -13.81 2.31
CA MET A 134 2.09 -14.26 1.35
C MET A 134 3.50 -14.16 1.94
N ASN A 135 3.84 -13.07 2.63
CA ASN A 135 5.13 -12.91 3.26
C ASN A 135 5.39 -13.98 4.33
N GLN A 136 4.41 -14.24 5.19
CA GLN A 136 4.50 -15.31 6.19
C GLN A 136 4.65 -16.69 5.55
N MET A 137 3.87 -16.97 4.51
CA MET A 137 3.95 -18.23 3.75
C MET A 137 5.33 -18.39 3.09
N LEU A 138 5.87 -17.33 2.48
CA LEU A 138 7.18 -17.37 1.84
C LEU A 138 8.29 -17.61 2.86
N ASN A 139 8.26 -16.94 4.01
CA ASN A 139 9.20 -17.20 5.09
C ASN A 139 9.12 -18.65 5.58
N GLY A 140 7.92 -19.18 5.79
CA GLY A 140 7.74 -20.58 6.18
C GLY A 140 8.26 -21.57 5.13
N ARG A 141 8.14 -21.25 3.84
CA ARG A 141 8.73 -22.07 2.75
C ARG A 141 10.26 -22.02 2.78
N VAL A 142 10.85 -20.84 2.96
CA VAL A 142 12.31 -20.69 3.09
C VAL A 142 12.82 -21.52 4.26
N ASP A 143 12.16 -21.45 5.42
CA ASP A 143 12.54 -22.24 6.60
C ASP A 143 12.42 -23.75 6.33
N ALA A 144 11.33 -24.20 5.70
CA ALA A 144 11.13 -25.60 5.36
C ALA A 144 12.20 -26.12 4.37
N TYR A 145 12.56 -25.34 3.35
CA TYR A 145 13.62 -25.71 2.42
C TYR A 145 14.99 -25.74 3.09
N ARG A 146 15.26 -24.84 4.03
CA ARG A 146 16.48 -24.85 4.83
C ARG A 146 16.56 -26.12 5.69
N MET A 147 15.47 -26.53 6.34
CA MET A 147 15.42 -27.78 7.11
C MET A 147 15.62 -29.01 6.22
N LEU A 148 15.03 -29.02 5.02
CA LEU A 148 15.23 -30.10 4.05
C LEU A 148 16.69 -30.18 3.61
N GLN A 149 17.30 -29.04 3.28
CA GLN A 149 18.71 -28.94 2.90
C GLN A 149 19.61 -29.50 4.00
N GLU A 150 19.41 -29.09 5.26
CA GLU A 150 20.19 -29.60 6.39
C GLU A 150 20.05 -31.11 6.56
N GLN A 151 18.82 -31.64 6.43
CA GLN A 151 18.59 -33.06 6.57
C GLN A 151 19.24 -33.86 5.43
N LEU A 152 19.12 -33.39 4.18
CA LEU A 152 19.77 -34.03 3.03
C LEU A 152 21.29 -33.99 3.18
N ALA A 153 21.86 -32.86 3.58
CA ALA A 153 23.30 -32.72 3.78
C ALA A 153 23.81 -33.72 4.83
N ARG A 154 23.09 -33.89 5.95
CA ARG A 154 23.42 -34.88 6.99
C ARG A 154 23.35 -36.32 6.45
N GLN A 155 22.27 -36.67 5.75
CA GLN A 155 22.09 -38.03 5.24
C GLN A 155 23.13 -38.38 4.17
N VAL A 156 23.42 -37.47 3.24
CA VAL A 156 24.44 -37.66 2.20
C VAL A 156 25.83 -37.80 2.83
N SER A 157 26.16 -36.93 3.80
CA SER A 157 27.45 -37.00 4.51
C SER A 157 27.61 -38.29 5.32
N SER A 158 26.51 -38.86 5.83
CA SER A 158 26.51 -40.13 6.56
C SER A 158 26.59 -41.34 5.63
N ALA A 159 25.96 -41.29 4.47
CA ALA A 159 25.93 -42.41 3.52
C ALA A 159 27.20 -42.48 2.67
N ILE A 160 27.81 -41.33 2.35
CA ILE A 160 29.01 -41.21 1.51
C ILE A 160 30.00 -40.26 2.19
N PRO A 161 30.89 -40.79 3.06
CA PRO A 161 31.84 -39.96 3.82
C PRO A 161 32.80 -39.15 2.95
N GLU A 162 33.13 -39.62 1.74
CA GLU A 162 34.02 -38.95 0.79
C GLU A 162 33.47 -37.61 0.29
N LEU A 163 32.15 -37.43 0.28
CA LEU A 163 31.48 -36.22 -0.21
C LEU A 163 31.20 -35.19 0.89
N LYS A 164 31.59 -35.47 2.15
CA LYS A 164 31.24 -34.63 3.30
C LYS A 164 31.75 -33.19 3.16
N ASP A 165 32.99 -33.02 2.70
CA ASP A 165 33.62 -31.71 2.56
C ASP A 165 32.96 -30.89 1.44
N ASP A 166 32.65 -31.54 0.31
CA ASP A 166 31.94 -30.91 -0.82
C ASP A 166 30.51 -30.49 -0.44
N VAL A 167 29.79 -31.36 0.29
CA VAL A 167 28.43 -31.07 0.79
C VAL A 167 28.45 -29.91 1.80
N SER A 168 29.45 -29.85 2.68
CA SER A 168 29.59 -28.75 3.64
C SER A 168 29.83 -27.42 2.92
N SER A 169 30.75 -27.41 1.94
CA SER A 169 31.02 -26.24 1.10
C SER A 169 29.78 -25.77 0.34
N LEU A 170 28.98 -26.69 -0.21
CA LEU A 170 27.74 -26.36 -0.93
C LEU A 170 26.68 -25.74 -0.01
N VAL A 171 26.50 -26.27 1.20
CA VAL A 171 25.53 -25.72 2.15
C VAL A 171 25.94 -24.34 2.64
N GLU A 172 27.23 -24.11 2.90
CA GLU A 172 27.74 -22.80 3.31
C GLU A 172 27.65 -21.75 2.20
N THR A 173 27.96 -22.11 0.96
CA THR A 173 27.85 -21.20 -0.20
C THR A 173 26.42 -20.81 -0.52
N THR A 174 25.45 -21.67 -0.21
CA THR A 174 24.02 -21.39 -0.36
C THR A 174 23.40 -20.68 0.86
N GLY A 175 24.22 -20.30 1.85
CA GLY A 175 23.78 -19.54 3.03
C GLY A 175 23.19 -20.40 4.15
N GLY A 176 23.24 -21.72 4.04
CA GLY A 176 22.97 -22.65 5.12
C GLY A 176 24.16 -22.79 6.08
N ARG A 177 23.94 -23.45 7.23
CA ARG A 177 25.02 -23.91 8.11
C ARG A 177 24.88 -25.40 8.31
N VAL A 178 25.95 -26.14 8.09
CA VAL A 178 26.02 -27.53 8.52
C VAL A 178 26.39 -27.53 10.00
N THR A 179 25.41 -27.78 10.87
CA THR A 179 25.72 -28.27 12.22
C THR A 179 26.12 -29.73 12.08
N VAL A 180 27.42 -29.97 11.95
CA VAL A 180 28.04 -31.30 12.04
C VAL A 180 27.87 -31.83 13.46
#